data_AF-A0A318VQE6-F1
#
_entry.id   AF-A0A318VQE6-F1
#
_cell.length_a   1.000
_cell.length_b   1.000
_cell.length_c   1.000
_cell.angle_alpha   90.00
_cell.angle_beta   90.00
_cell.angle_gamma   90.00
#
_symmetry.space_group_name_H-M   'P 1'
#
loop_
_entity.id
_entity.type
_entity.pdbx_description
1 polymer ?
#
loop_
_entity_poly.entity_id
_entity_poly.type
_entity_poly.pdbx_seq_one_letter_code
_entity_poly.pdbx_strand_id
1 'polypeptide(L)'
;MLRFLIPLALLALPVAAQAETPNIEPGEWEYTHTTTIEGMPQMQDQVEVTRECVTQEDIEKGEDVIEVPEECTLDHVDVRSDGADFAMTCTDPQGGRATMEGEMRFMGTRSEGTMTTDVDSPMGPMTIIMEIEGERIGDC
;
A
#
# COMPACT_ATOMS: atom_id res chain seq x y z
N MET A 1 49.78 -31.56 -32.96
CA MET A 1 49.14 -30.35 -32.39
C MET A 1 47.88 -30.03 -33.19
N LEU A 2 46.68 -30.32 -32.69
CA LEU A 2 45.44 -29.60 -33.03
C LEU A 2 44.33 -30.07 -32.06
N ARG A 3 44.30 -29.50 -30.85
CA ARG A 3 43.28 -28.54 -30.38
C ARG A 3 41.85 -29.09 -30.52
N PHE A 4 41.40 -29.77 -29.46
CA PHE A 4 40.00 -30.05 -29.18
C PHE A 4 39.21 -28.73 -29.18
N LEU A 5 38.17 -28.64 -30.01
CA LEU A 5 37.17 -27.58 -29.95
C LEU A 5 35.98 -28.12 -29.14
N ILE A 6 35.83 -27.65 -27.89
CA ILE A 6 34.66 -27.87 -27.05
C ILE A 6 33.67 -26.74 -27.38
N PRO A 7 32.42 -27.01 -27.81
CA PRO A 7 31.42 -25.97 -27.92
C PRO A 7 30.92 -25.62 -26.51
N LEU A 8 31.20 -24.40 -26.08
CA LEU A 8 30.66 -23.81 -24.85
C LEU A 8 29.18 -23.47 -25.10
N ALA A 9 28.28 -24.37 -24.71
CA ALA A 9 26.84 -24.10 -24.69
C ALA A 9 26.55 -23.12 -23.55
N LEU A 10 26.31 -21.85 -23.90
CA LEU A 10 25.87 -20.82 -22.97
C LEU A 10 24.41 -21.11 -22.58
N LEU A 11 24.21 -21.73 -21.42
CA LEU A 11 22.89 -21.86 -20.79
C LEU A 11 22.43 -20.47 -20.33
N ALA A 12 21.56 -19.85 -21.12
CA ALA A 12 20.80 -18.69 -20.68
C ALA A 12 19.80 -19.17 -19.60
N LEU A 13 20.17 -18.98 -18.32
CA LEU A 13 19.23 -19.15 -17.22
C LEU A 13 18.14 -18.09 -17.35
N PRO A 14 16.85 -18.45 -17.40
CA PRO A 14 15.79 -17.48 -17.28
C PRO A 14 15.89 -16.89 -15.88
N VAL A 15 16.20 -15.59 -15.80
CA VAL A 15 16.01 -14.82 -14.57
C VAL A 15 14.50 -14.77 -14.38
N ALA A 16 13.98 -15.62 -13.49
CA ALA A 16 12.62 -15.48 -13.01
C ALA A 16 12.56 -14.14 -12.27
N ALA A 17 11.86 -13.16 -12.86
CA ALA A 17 11.43 -11.99 -12.13
C ALA A 17 10.53 -12.49 -11.00
N GLN A 18 11.06 -12.49 -9.77
CA GLN A 18 10.21 -12.66 -8.60
C GLN A 18 9.53 -11.31 -8.41
N ALA A 19 8.22 -11.26 -8.62
CA ALA A 19 7.44 -10.18 -8.04
C ALA A 19 7.71 -10.22 -6.54
N GLU A 20 8.16 -9.10 -5.97
CA GLU A 20 8.47 -9.03 -4.55
C GLU A 20 7.16 -9.09 -3.77
N THR A 21 6.78 -10.31 -3.34
CA THR A 21 5.57 -10.53 -2.55
C THR A 21 5.68 -9.78 -1.22
N PRO A 22 4.64 -9.03 -0.80
CA PRO A 22 4.62 -8.36 0.49
C PRO A 22 4.88 -9.33 1.65
N ASN A 23 5.69 -8.90 2.61
CA ASN A 23 6.01 -9.63 3.83
C ASN A 23 4.85 -9.53 4.83
N ILE A 24 3.71 -10.12 4.47
CA ILE A 24 2.49 -10.20 5.25
C ILE A 24 2.11 -11.69 5.38
N GLU A 25 1.79 -12.14 6.58
CA GLU A 25 1.32 -13.50 6.82
C GLU A 25 -0.20 -13.61 6.64
N PRO A 26 -0.72 -14.61 5.90
CA PRO A 26 -2.16 -14.86 5.83
C PRO A 26 -2.78 -15.15 7.21
N GLY A 27 -4.02 -14.72 7.42
CA GLY A 27 -4.76 -14.94 8.66
C GLY A 27 -5.81 -13.87 8.95
N GLU A 28 -6.35 -13.92 10.15
CA GLU A 28 -7.22 -12.87 10.70
C GLU A 28 -6.33 -11.72 11.21
N TRP A 29 -6.59 -10.52 10.73
CA TRP A 29 -5.88 -9.30 11.10
C TRP A 29 -6.82 -8.33 11.82
N GLU A 30 -6.27 -7.61 12.79
CA GLU A 30 -6.92 -6.45 13.43
C GLU A 30 -6.15 -5.19 13.04
N TYR A 31 -6.87 -4.18 12.55
CA TYR A 31 -6.32 -2.89 12.18
C TYR A 31 -6.89 -1.79 13.07
N THR A 32 -6.01 -0.95 13.59
CA THR A 32 -6.36 0.28 14.28
C THR A 32 -6.06 1.46 13.37
N HIS A 33 -7.10 2.25 13.07
CA HIS A 33 -7.03 3.44 12.25
C HIS A 33 -7.20 4.66 13.15
N THR A 34 -6.22 5.55 13.17
CA THR A 34 -6.30 6.83 13.91
C THR A 34 -6.32 7.97 12.91
N THR A 35 -7.45 8.66 12.81
CA THR A 35 -7.64 9.79 11.88
C THR A 35 -7.59 11.12 12.62
N THR A 36 -6.73 12.01 12.14
CA THR A 36 -6.54 13.38 12.65
C THR A 36 -6.78 14.39 11.53
N ILE A 37 -7.51 15.46 11.82
CA ILE A 37 -7.72 16.57 10.88
C ILE A 37 -6.90 17.77 11.35
N GLU A 38 -5.92 18.17 10.55
CA GLU A 38 -5.08 19.32 10.89
C GLU A 38 -5.87 20.64 10.89
N GLY A 39 -5.46 21.57 11.75
CA GLY A 39 -6.09 22.89 11.84
C GLY A 39 -7.43 22.93 12.59
N MET A 40 -7.92 21.79 13.10
CA MET A 40 -9.18 21.67 13.83
C MET A 40 -8.98 21.10 15.25
N PRO A 41 -8.26 21.81 16.16
CA PRO A 41 -7.86 21.27 17.47
C PRO A 41 -9.01 20.98 18.44
N GLN A 42 -10.21 21.52 18.18
CA GLN A 42 -11.42 21.16 18.92
C GLN A 42 -12.02 19.81 18.49
N MET A 43 -11.61 19.26 17.35
CA MET A 43 -11.97 17.90 16.94
C MET A 43 -11.00 16.91 17.58
N GLN A 44 -11.57 15.88 18.17
CA GLN A 44 -10.82 14.76 18.75
C GLN A 44 -10.51 13.75 17.65
N ASP A 45 -9.36 13.11 17.74
CA ASP A 45 -8.97 12.05 16.81
C ASP A 45 -10.03 10.94 16.80
N GLN A 46 -10.28 10.40 15.62
CA GLN A 46 -11.22 9.30 15.43
C GLN A 46 -10.43 8.00 15.38
N VAL A 47 -10.70 7.09 16.31
CA VAL A 47 -10.07 5.77 16.35
C VAL A 47 -11.10 4.72 15.94
N GLU A 48 -10.80 3.95 14.91
CA GLU A 48 -11.61 2.83 14.44
C GLU A 48 -10.78 1.55 14.47
N VAL A 49 -11.39 0.45 14.95
CA VAL A 49 -10.76 -0.87 14.93
C VAL A 49 -11.56 -1.78 14.01
N THR A 50 -10.90 -2.32 13.00
CA THR A 50 -11.51 -3.25 12.03
C THR A 50 -10.80 -4.59 12.07
N ARG A 51 -11.50 -5.63 11.61
CA ARG A 51 -10.93 -6.97 11.44
C ARG A 51 -11.28 -7.51 10.08
N GLU A 52 -10.30 -8.15 9.46
CA GLU A 52 -10.47 -8.79 8.16
C GLU A 52 -9.60 -10.03 8.03
N CYS A 53 -10.07 -10.96 7.19
CA CYS A 53 -9.30 -12.13 6.83
C CYS A 53 -8.43 -11.78 5.61
N VAL A 54 -7.12 -11.76 5.79
CA VAL A 54 -6.14 -11.57 4.74
C VAL A 54 -5.75 -12.93 4.18
N THR A 55 -6.09 -13.20 2.92
CA THR A 55 -5.75 -14.47 2.26
C THR A 55 -4.43 -14.37 1.50
N GLN A 56 -3.84 -15.53 1.15
CA GLN A 56 -2.67 -15.57 0.29
C GLN A 56 -2.94 -14.96 -1.09
N GLU A 57 -4.17 -15.11 -1.61
CA GLU A 57 -4.58 -14.52 -2.88
C GLU A 57 -4.56 -12.99 -2.81
N ASP A 58 -4.96 -12.42 -1.67
CA ASP A 58 -4.94 -10.97 -1.47
C ASP A 58 -3.51 -10.42 -1.42
N ILE A 59 -2.59 -11.16 -0.78
CA ILE A 59 -1.17 -10.80 -0.76
C ILE A 59 -0.55 -10.91 -2.16
N GLU A 60 -0.94 -11.92 -2.94
CA GLU A 60 -0.41 -12.15 -4.30
C GLU A 60 -0.91 -11.12 -5.32
N LYS A 61 -2.05 -10.46 -5.06
CA LYS A 61 -2.55 -9.34 -5.89
C LYS A 61 -1.63 -8.13 -5.84
N GLY A 62 -0.84 -7.94 -4.78
CA GLY A 62 0.16 -6.86 -4.69
C GLY A 62 -0.45 -5.48 -4.94
N GLU A 63 -0.04 -4.81 -6.02
CA GLU A 63 -0.56 -3.50 -6.43
C GLU A 63 -2.07 -3.51 -6.77
N ASP A 64 -2.62 -4.65 -7.20
CA ASP A 64 -4.04 -4.80 -7.53
C ASP A 64 -4.95 -4.78 -6.30
N VAL A 65 -4.39 -4.80 -5.07
CA VAL A 65 -5.15 -4.56 -3.83
C VAL A 65 -5.52 -3.08 -3.68
N ILE A 66 -4.77 -2.18 -4.31
CA ILE A 66 -5.08 -0.74 -4.27
C ILE A 66 -6.26 -0.49 -5.21
N GLU A 67 -7.46 -0.52 -4.66
CA GLU A 67 -8.67 -0.17 -5.41
C GLU A 67 -8.69 1.34 -5.68
N VAL A 68 -8.40 1.72 -6.93
CA VAL A 68 -8.44 3.11 -7.38
C VAL A 68 -9.84 3.44 -7.89
N PRO A 69 -10.56 4.40 -7.27
CA PRO A 69 -11.87 4.85 -7.77
C PRO A 69 -11.77 5.44 -9.18
N GLU A 70 -12.85 5.38 -9.97
CA GLU A 70 -12.86 5.89 -11.36
C GLU A 70 -12.53 7.38 -11.45
N GLU A 71 -12.80 8.14 -10.39
CA GLU A 71 -12.58 9.58 -10.26
C GLU A 71 -11.16 9.94 -9.77
N CYS A 72 -10.32 8.93 -9.53
CA CYS A 72 -8.96 9.06 -9.03
C CYS A 72 -7.95 8.56 -10.07
N THR A 73 -6.83 9.26 -10.17
CA THR A 73 -5.68 8.83 -10.97
C THR A 73 -4.60 8.34 -10.02
N LEU A 74 -4.11 7.12 -10.23
CA LEU A 74 -2.93 6.61 -9.55
C LEU A 74 -1.69 7.29 -10.14
N ASP A 75 -1.05 8.17 -9.37
CA ASP A 75 0.12 8.94 -9.78
C ASP A 75 1.40 8.13 -9.58
N HIS A 76 1.44 7.32 -8.52
CA HIS A 76 2.57 6.48 -8.16
C HIS A 76 2.11 5.24 -7.38
N VAL A 77 2.76 4.11 -7.65
CA VAL A 77 2.69 2.91 -6.83
C VAL A 77 4.05 2.22 -6.87
N ASP A 78 4.54 1.82 -5.70
CA ASP A 78 5.72 0.97 -5.54
C ASP A 78 5.42 -0.04 -4.42
N VAL A 79 5.23 -1.30 -4.79
CA VAL A 79 5.00 -2.39 -3.84
C VAL A 79 6.28 -3.21 -3.73
N ARG A 80 6.77 -3.34 -2.50
CA ARG A 80 7.99 -4.06 -2.14
C ARG A 80 7.68 -5.14 -1.13
N SER A 81 8.66 -6.02 -0.90
CA SER A 81 8.51 -7.04 0.15
C SER A 81 8.35 -6.43 1.55
N ASP A 82 8.98 -5.30 1.86
CA ASP A 82 8.99 -4.70 3.19
C ASP A 82 8.03 -3.51 3.36
N GLY A 83 7.28 -3.16 2.32
CA GLY A 83 6.36 -2.02 2.37
C GLY A 83 5.72 -1.68 1.04
N ALA A 84 4.90 -0.64 1.04
CA ALA A 84 4.32 -0.09 -0.18
C ALA A 84 4.24 1.43 -0.08
N ASP A 85 4.49 2.12 -1.18
CA ASP A 85 4.26 3.55 -1.31
C ASP A 85 3.27 3.80 -2.45
N PHE A 86 2.31 4.68 -2.24
CA PHE A 86 1.39 5.07 -3.30
C PHE A 86 1.03 6.55 -3.22
N ALA A 87 0.74 7.13 -4.38
CA ALA A 87 0.19 8.46 -4.50
C ALA A 87 -0.95 8.46 -5.50
N MET A 88 -2.05 9.12 -5.18
CA MET A 88 -3.18 9.27 -6.07
C MET A 88 -3.82 10.65 -5.97
N THR A 89 -4.36 11.12 -7.08
CA THR A 89 -5.09 12.39 -7.15
C THR A 89 -6.52 12.13 -7.57
N CYS A 90 -7.46 12.52 -6.72
CA CYS A 90 -8.88 12.46 -7.00
C CYS A 90 -9.42 13.84 -7.38
N THR A 91 -10.25 13.87 -8.42
CA THR A 91 -10.91 15.10 -8.86
C THR A 91 -12.42 14.94 -8.82
N ASP A 92 -13.09 15.80 -8.06
CA ASP A 92 -14.55 15.85 -8.03
C ASP A 92 -15.08 16.67 -9.22
N PRO A 93 -16.15 16.22 -9.90
CA PRO A 93 -16.77 16.97 -11.00
C PRO A 93 -17.25 18.38 -10.64
N GLN A 94 -17.47 18.67 -9.35
CA GLN A 94 -17.89 19.97 -8.81
C GLN A 94 -16.68 20.88 -8.45
N GLY A 95 -15.46 20.44 -8.75
CA GLY A 95 -14.25 21.27 -8.69
C GLY A 95 -13.37 21.09 -7.46
N GLY A 96 -13.65 20.10 -6.61
CA GLY A 96 -12.75 19.70 -5.52
C GLY A 96 -11.59 18.86 -6.05
N ARG A 97 -10.40 19.02 -5.46
CA ARG A 97 -9.25 18.14 -5.69
C ARG A 97 -8.81 17.57 -4.35
N ALA A 98 -8.49 16.28 -4.34
CA ALA A 98 -7.81 15.64 -3.23
C ALA A 98 -6.54 14.96 -3.73
N THR A 99 -5.45 15.11 -3.00
CA THR A 99 -4.20 14.36 -3.22
C THR A 99 -3.99 13.48 -2.01
N MET A 100 -3.67 12.21 -2.25
CA MET A 100 -3.43 11.21 -1.22
C MET A 100 -2.05 10.61 -1.42
N GLU A 101 -1.28 10.56 -0.36
CA GLU A 101 0.02 9.87 -0.30
C GLU A 101 -0.02 8.88 0.86
N GLY A 102 0.40 7.63 0.61
CA GLY A 102 0.45 6.58 1.61
C GLY A 102 1.79 5.86 1.62
N GLU A 103 2.30 5.58 2.81
CA GLU A 103 3.45 4.70 3.06
C GLU A 103 2.97 3.58 3.99
N MET A 104 3.35 2.34 3.67
CA MET A 104 3.10 1.14 4.47
C MET A 104 4.39 0.37 4.71
N ARG A 105 4.51 -0.28 5.87
CA ARG A 105 5.62 -1.15 6.28
C ARG A 105 5.08 -2.52 6.63
N PHE A 106 5.72 -3.57 6.12
CA PHE A 106 5.29 -4.96 6.29
C PHE A 106 6.34 -5.79 7.03
N MET A 107 5.95 -6.35 8.17
CA MET A 107 6.86 -7.01 9.12
C MET A 107 6.41 -8.43 9.49
N GLY A 108 5.78 -9.13 8.55
CA GLY A 108 5.25 -10.49 8.71
C GLY A 108 3.89 -10.48 9.39
N THR A 109 3.87 -10.46 10.72
CA THR A 109 2.65 -10.45 11.55
C THR A 109 2.21 -9.06 11.99
N ARG A 110 2.93 -8.02 11.55
CA ARG A 110 2.62 -6.62 11.83
C ARG A 110 2.70 -5.77 10.57
N SER A 111 1.88 -4.74 10.53
CA SER A 111 1.95 -3.68 9.53
C SER A 111 1.78 -2.32 10.19
N GLU A 112 2.44 -1.33 9.63
CA GLU A 112 2.33 0.07 10.05
C GLU A 112 2.16 0.92 8.79
N GLY A 113 1.37 1.98 8.89
CA GLY A 113 1.06 2.82 7.75
C GLY A 113 0.77 4.25 8.14
N THR A 114 1.03 5.17 7.21
CA THR A 114 0.58 6.54 7.31
C THR A 114 0.06 6.98 5.96
N MET A 115 -1.16 7.52 5.96
CA MET A 115 -1.78 8.12 4.79
C MET A 115 -2.05 9.59 5.08
N THR A 116 -1.61 10.46 4.18
CA THR A 116 -1.87 11.89 4.22
C THR A 116 -2.76 12.26 3.04
N THR A 117 -3.86 12.94 3.33
CA THR A 117 -4.84 13.38 2.33
C THR A 117 -5.00 14.89 2.42
N ASP A 118 -4.56 15.59 1.39
CA ASP A 118 -4.79 17.02 1.21
C ASP A 118 -6.04 17.25 0.37
N VAL A 119 -7.01 17.99 0.90
CA VAL A 119 -8.27 18.32 0.22
C VAL A 119 -8.38 19.82 0.02
N ASP A 120 -8.49 20.23 -1.24
CA ASP A 120 -8.85 21.59 -1.62
C ASP A 120 -10.37 21.72 -1.70
N SER A 121 -10.97 22.26 -0.62
CA SER A 121 -12.42 22.49 -0.54
C SER A 121 -12.78 23.98 -0.69
N PRO A 122 -14.04 24.32 -1.03
CA PRO A 122 -14.52 25.71 -1.00
C PRO A 122 -14.40 26.41 0.35
N MET A 123 -14.21 25.65 1.45
CA MET A 123 -14.02 26.17 2.80
C MET A 123 -12.55 26.46 3.14
N GLY A 124 -11.61 26.08 2.26
CA GLY A 124 -10.17 26.16 2.44
C GLY A 124 -9.49 24.80 2.29
N PRO A 125 -8.14 24.79 2.21
CA PRO A 125 -7.37 23.54 2.22
C PRO A 125 -7.46 22.89 3.60
N MET A 126 -7.56 21.56 3.63
CA MET A 126 -7.46 20.77 4.85
C MET A 126 -6.53 19.58 4.60
N THR A 127 -5.81 19.18 5.65
CA THR A 127 -4.96 17.99 5.64
C THR A 127 -5.52 16.99 6.63
N ILE A 128 -5.70 15.75 6.18
CA ILE A 128 -6.19 14.63 6.97
C ILE A 128 -5.03 13.63 7.05
N ILE A 129 -4.66 13.25 8.27
CA ILE A 129 -3.61 12.26 8.52
C ILE A 129 -4.29 11.02 9.10
N MET A 130 -3.99 9.86 8.55
CA MET A 130 -4.46 8.58 9.05
C MET A 130 -3.26 7.68 9.36
N GLU A 131 -3.11 7.32 10.62
CA GLU A 131 -2.16 6.31 11.07
C GLU A 131 -2.84 4.95 11.11
N ILE A 132 -2.18 3.93 10.58
CA ILE A 132 -2.70 2.56 10.47
C ILE A 132 -1.74 1.62 11.19
N GLU A 133 -2.23 0.87 12.17
CA GLU A 133 -1.48 -0.18 12.85
C GLU A 133 -2.21 -1.51 12.66
N GLY A 134 -1.54 -2.51 12.09
CA GLY A 134 -2.09 -3.85 11.86
C GLY A 134 -1.35 -4.93 12.62
N GLU A 135 -2.08 -5.87 13.21
CA GLU A 135 -1.53 -7.06 13.86
C GLU A 135 -2.33 -8.32 13.47
N ARG A 136 -1.60 -9.40 13.14
CA ARG A 136 -2.19 -10.71 12.90
C ARG A 136 -2.63 -11.33 14.22
N ILE A 137 -3.93 -11.56 14.37
CA ILE A 137 -4.54 -12.08 15.61
C ILE A 137 -4.82 -13.58 15.58
N GLY A 138 -4.76 -14.23 14.42
CA GLY A 138 -5.00 -15.68 14.33
C GLY A 138 -5.18 -16.19 12.91
N ASP A 139 -5.67 -17.42 12.80
CA ASP A 139 -6.16 -17.97 11.54
C ASP A 139 -7.59 -17.45 11.29
N CYS A 140 -7.97 -17.33 10.02
CA CYS A 140 -9.38 -17.31 9.64
C CYS A 140 -9.97 -18.74 9.80
#